data_AF-A0A844E8I5-F1
#
_entry.id   AF-A0A844E8I5-F1
#
_cell.length_a   1.000
_cell.length_b   1.000
_cell.length_c   1.000
_cell.angle_alpha   90.00
_cell.angle_beta   90.00
_cell.angle_gamma   90.00
#
_symmetry.space_group_name_H-M   'P 1'
#
loop_
_entity.id
_entity.type
_entity.pdbx_description
1 polymer ?
#
loop_
_entity_poly.entity_id
_entity_poly.type
_entity_poly.pdbx_seq_one_letter_code
_entity_poly.pdbx_strand_id
1 'polypeptide(L)' 'MSVRNEIKAQIVRAGFTMQEVVDLLYDEYGWSDSVSNLSAKLQRESIRYKEVVELADVLDCDIVWVKRGERR' A
#
# COMPACT_ATOMS: atom_id res chain seq x y z
N MET A 1 -11.08 -11.52 1.59
CA MET A 1 -10.02 -10.55 1.92
C MET A 1 -10.15 -9.42 0.92
N SER A 2 -10.32 -8.17 1.36
CA SER A 2 -10.39 -7.01 0.45
C SER A 2 -9.01 -6.39 0.26
N VAL A 3 -8.79 -5.67 -0.84
CA VAL A 3 -7.54 -4.93 -1.13
C VAL A 3 -7.16 -4.03 0.06
N ARG A 4 -8.16 -3.40 0.68
CA ARG A 4 -7.98 -2.59 1.89
C ARG A 4 -7.32 -3.38 3.03
N ASN A 5 -7.84 -4.57 3.35
CA ASN A 5 -7.37 -5.34 4.50
C ASN A 5 -5.98 -5.95 4.22
N GLU A 6 -5.71 -6.34 2.98
CA GLU A 6 -4.41 -6.83 2.56
C GLU A 6 -3.33 -5.74 2.71
N ILE A 7 -3.56 -4.56 2.13
CA ILE A 7 -2.64 -3.43 2.24
C ILE A 7 -2.42 -3.01 3.70
N LYS A 8 -3.50 -2.87 4.49
CA LYS A 8 -3.36 -2.55 5.92
C LYS A 8 -2.55 -3.60 6.68
N ALA A 9 -2.72 -4.87 6.36
CA ALA A 9 -1.94 -5.93 7.00
C ALA A 9 -0.46 -5.84 6.64
N GLN A 10 -0.11 -5.50 5.39
CA GLN A 10 1.30 -5.33 5.01
C GLN A 10 1.96 -4.14 5.72
N ILE A 11 1.25 -3.01 5.83
CA ILE A 11 1.74 -1.83 6.58
C ILE A 11 2.10 -2.22 8.02
N VAL A 12 1.19 -2.92 8.71
CA VAL A 12 1.42 -3.36 10.10
C VAL A 12 2.53 -4.41 10.19
N ARG A 13 2.64 -5.34 9.22
CA ARG A 13 3.72 -6.34 9.19
C ARG A 13 5.11 -5.73 9.00
N ALA A 14 5.19 -4.67 8.20
CA ALA A 14 6.43 -3.92 7.99
C ALA A 14 6.81 -3.04 9.20
N GLY A 15 5.98 -3.02 10.26
CA GLY A 15 6.26 -2.26 11.48
C GLY A 15 5.90 -0.79 11.40
N PHE A 16 5.15 -0.37 10.36
CA PHE A 16 4.74 1.01 10.19
C PHE A 16 3.32 1.26 10.69
N THR A 17 3.10 2.47 11.17
CA THR A 17 1.78 3.08 11.28
C THR A 17 1.31 3.59 9.91
N MET A 18 0.01 3.84 9.77
CA MET A 18 -0.53 4.43 8.54
C MET A 18 0.01 5.84 8.27
N GLN A 19 0.33 6.60 9.31
CA GLN A 19 0.85 7.96 9.16
C GLN A 19 2.29 7.92 8.62
N GLU A 20 3.17 7.11 9.20
CA GLU A 20 4.56 6.98 8.74
C GLU A 20 4.66 6.58 7.27
N VAL A 21 3.80 5.67 6.81
CA VAL A 21 3.74 5.29 5.38
C VAL A 21 3.34 6.47 4.50
N VAL A 22 2.35 7.25 4.92
CA VAL A 22 1.88 8.40 4.16
C VAL A 22 2.92 9.51 4.12
N ASP A 23 3.64 9.72 5.22
CA ASP A 23 4.73 10.71 5.30
C ASP A 23 5.87 10.29 4.34
N LEU A 24 6.28 9.02 4.35
CA LEU A 24 7.29 8.51 3.41
C LEU A 24 6.84 8.63 1.95
N LEU A 25 5.59 8.30 1.64
CA LEU A 25 5.04 8.45 0.29
C LEU A 25 4.91 9.91 -0.15
N TYR A 26 4.67 10.82 0.81
CA TYR A 26 4.68 12.26 0.55
C TYR A 26 6.09 12.72 0.19
N ASP A 27 7.09 12.38 1.00
CA ASP A 27 8.46 12.82 0.83
C ASP A 27 9.12 12.25 -0.44
N GLU A 28 8.97 10.94 -0.70
CA GLU A 28 9.65 10.26 -1.82
C GLU A 28 8.89 10.36 -3.15
N TYR A 29 7.56 10.37 -3.11
CA TYR A 29 6.70 10.23 -4.30
C TYR A 29 5.71 11.37 -4.50
N GLY A 30 5.70 12.38 -3.61
CA GLY A 30 4.81 13.54 -3.71
C GLY A 30 3.33 13.18 -3.58
N TRP A 31 3.01 12.16 -2.78
CA TRP A 31 1.62 11.82 -2.45
C TRP A 31 0.94 12.95 -1.67
N SER A 32 -0.35 12.82 -1.37
CA SER A 32 -0.96 13.63 -0.31
C SER A 32 -0.51 13.08 1.04
N ASP A 33 -0.11 13.98 1.94
CA ASP A 33 0.24 13.78 3.35
C ASP A 33 -0.93 13.34 4.26
N SER A 34 -2.11 13.07 3.68
CA SER A 34 -3.31 12.73 4.44
C SER A 34 -3.60 11.24 4.44
N VAL A 35 -3.58 10.63 5.62
CA VAL A 35 -4.11 9.28 5.87
C VAL A 35 -5.54 9.09 5.34
N SER A 36 -6.36 10.13 5.39
CA SER A 36 -7.74 10.07 4.90
C SER A 36 -7.83 9.81 3.40
N ASN A 37 -6.88 10.34 2.61
CA ASN A 37 -6.82 10.16 1.17
C ASN A 37 -6.48 8.70 0.81
N LEU A 38 -5.43 8.14 1.42
CA LEU A 38 -5.09 6.71 1.25
C LEU A 38 -6.26 5.82 1.69
N SER A 39 -6.84 6.08 2.86
CA SER A 39 -7.97 5.30 3.38
C SER A 39 -9.19 5.34 2.46
N ALA A 40 -9.49 6.50 1.83
CA ALA A 40 -10.57 6.65 0.87
C ALA A 40 -10.30 5.89 -0.44
N LYS A 41 -9.08 5.92 -0.97
CA LYS A 41 -8.68 5.14 -2.15
C LYS A 41 -8.82 3.64 -1.90
N LEU A 42 -8.35 3.15 -0.74
CA LEU A 42 -8.49 1.76 -0.35
C LEU A 42 -9.96 1.36 -0.12
N GLN A 43 -10.78 2.28 0.38
CA GLN A 43 -12.21 2.05 0.59
C GLN A 43 -12.98 1.87 -0.71
N ARG A 44 -12.68 2.70 -1.71
CA ARG A 44 -13.38 2.73 -2.99
C ARG A 44 -12.73 1.80 -4.03
N GLU A 45 -11.70 1.06 -3.61
CA GLU A 45 -10.87 0.21 -4.48
C GLU A 45 -10.36 0.99 -5.71
N SER A 46 -10.04 2.27 -5.52
CA SER A 46 -9.63 3.20 -6.57
C SER A 46 -8.14 3.51 -6.53
N ILE A 47 -7.36 2.76 -5.74
CA ILE A 47 -5.91 2.87 -5.72
C ILE A 47 -5.35 2.37 -7.07
N ARG A 48 -4.45 3.16 -7.66
CA ARG A 48 -3.88 2.85 -8.99
C ARG A 48 -2.71 1.89 -8.85
N TYR A 49 -2.39 1.14 -9.91
CA TYR A 49 -1.26 0.23 -9.89
C TYR A 49 0.06 0.91 -9.53
N LYS A 50 0.36 2.08 -10.14
CA LYS A 50 1.54 2.90 -9.79
C LYS A 50 1.60 3.20 -8.29
N GLU A 51 0.47 3.54 -7.69
CA GLU A 51 0.40 3.86 -6.25
C GLU A 51 0.66 2.62 -5.38
N VAL A 52 0.24 1.45 -5.83
CA VAL A 52 0.56 0.18 -5.15
C VAL A 52 2.06 -0.14 -5.28
N VAL A 53 2.69 0.15 -6.42
CA VAL A 53 4.15 -0.03 -6.61
C VAL A 53 4.94 0.87 -5.65
N GLU A 54 4.60 2.16 -5.59
CA GLU A 54 5.27 3.12 -4.69
C GLU A 54 5.05 2.75 -3.22
N LEU A 55 3.84 2.29 -2.86
CA LEU A 55 3.56 1.75 -1.54
C LEU A 55 4.41 0.51 -1.22
N ALA A 56 4.59 -0.40 -2.18
CA ALA A 56 5.40 -1.59 -1.98
C ALA A 56 6.88 -1.23 -1.78
N ASP A 57 7.39 -0.25 -2.51
CA ASP A 57 8.74 0.27 -2.35
C ASP A 57 8.97 0.84 -0.94
N VAL A 58 8.07 1.70 -0.44
CA VAL A 58 8.13 2.23 0.94
C VAL A 58 8.07 1.13 2.01
N LEU A 59 7.38 0.04 1.73
CA LEU A 59 7.25 -1.10 2.64
C LEU A 59 8.37 -2.16 2.47
N ASP A 60 9.37 -1.90 1.63
CA ASP A 60 10.44 -2.86 1.27
C ASP A 60 9.87 -4.23 0.83
N CYS A 61 8.87 -4.17 -0.07
CA CYS A 61 8.10 -5.33 -0.53
C CYS A 61 8.13 -5.46 -2.06
N ASP A 62 8.11 -6.69 -2.57
CA ASP A 62 7.95 -6.98 -3.99
C ASP A 62 6.48 -7.24 -4.38
N ILE A 63 6.05 -6.68 -5.52
CA ILE A 63 4.79 -7.07 -6.17
C ILE A 63 5.10 -8.15 -7.22
N VAL A 64 4.60 -9.37 -6.98
CA VAL A 64 4.86 -10.51 -7.85
C VAL A 64 3.59 -11.02 -8.55
N TRP A 65 3.74 -11.35 -9.84
CA TRP A 65 2.73 -12.10 -10.59
C TRP A 65 2.99 -13.60 -10.43
N VAL A 66 2.13 -14.28 -9.68
CA VAL A 66 2.22 -15.74 -9.47
C VAL A 66 1.11 -16.44 -10.25
N LYS A 67 1.45 -17.53 -10.97
CA LYS A 67 0.45 -18.32 -11.69
C LYS A 67 -0.56 -18.92 -10.72
N ARG A 68 -1.82 -19.02 -11.16
CA ARG A 68 -2.88 -19.65 -10.36
C ARG A 68 -2.48 -21.10 -10.05
N GLY A 69 -2.48 -21.46 -8.76
CA GLY A 69 -2.06 -22.78 -8.26
C GLY A 69 -0.65 -22.85 -7.68
N GLU A 70 0.20 -21.84 -7.92
CA GLU A 70 1.57 -21.78 -7.37
C GLU A 70 1.66 -20.92 -6.08
N ARG A 71 0.55 -20.31 -5.66
CA ARG A 71 0.44 -19.61 -4.37
C ARG A 71 0.44 -20.66 -3.25
N ARG A 72 1.61 -20.87 -2.63
CA ARG A 72 1.78 -21.74 -1.46
C ARG A 72 1.15 -21.13 -0.23
#